data_AF-A0A533SKI8-F1
#
_entry.id   AF-A0A533SKI8-F1
#
_cell.length_a   1.000
_cell.length_b   1.000
_cell.length_c   1.000
_cell.angle_alpha   90.00
_cell.angle_beta   90.00
_cell.angle_gamma   90.00
#
_symmetry.space_group_name_H-M   'P 1'
#
loop_
_entity.id
_entity.type
_entity.pdbx_description
1 polymer ?
#
loop_
_entity_poly.entity_id
_entity_poly.type
_entity_poly.pdbx_seq_one_letter_code
_entity_poly.pdbx_strand_id
1 'polypeptide(L)'
;RKTGLIELGGRRIEIPLEPFIGSIGVAPRFGTYQMSLTPGEYGGNMDCPETREGTTLYLPVFVRGGYLSFGDIHAAQGDGEICGVALETTAEVKLGIGLQKGKAIDWPRLEDSDHIMVAGSARPLMDAFKIAHLELTKWLASDYGFSIPDAFQLLSQVGTCRIGNVVDTNYTVVAKFPKRYLR
;
A
#
# COMPACT_ATOMS: atom_id res chain seq x y z
N ARG A 1 10.60 -1.83 21.61
CA ARG A 1 9.42 -1.54 20.75
C ARG A 1 8.79 -0.25 21.28
N LYS A 2 8.43 0.69 20.41
CA LYS A 2 7.70 1.90 20.83
C LYS A 2 6.24 1.51 21.06
N THR A 3 5.66 1.91 22.18
CA THR A 3 4.25 1.69 22.52
C THR A 3 3.54 3.03 22.73
N GLY A 4 2.23 3.04 22.54
CA GLY A 4 1.35 4.19 22.76
C GLY A 4 0.22 3.81 23.72
N LEU A 5 -0.28 4.80 24.45
CA LEU A 5 -1.39 4.62 25.39
C LEU A 5 -2.67 5.22 24.80
N ILE A 6 -3.73 4.42 24.74
CA ILE A 6 -5.08 4.89 24.39
C ILE A 6 -5.92 4.93 25.68
N GLU A 7 -6.52 6.08 25.96
CA GLU A 7 -7.48 6.25 27.05
C GLU A 7 -8.92 6.16 26.51
N LEU A 8 -9.66 5.11 26.90
CA LEU A 8 -11.03 4.85 26.42
C LEU A 8 -11.96 4.60 27.61
N GLY A 9 -12.89 5.52 27.88
CA GLY A 9 -13.93 5.32 28.90
C GLY A 9 -13.37 4.93 30.27
N GLY A 10 -12.25 5.54 30.69
CA GLY A 10 -11.56 5.24 31.95
C GLY A 10 -10.63 4.02 31.92
N ARG A 11 -10.49 3.34 30.78
CA ARG A 11 -9.48 2.28 30.57
C ARG A 11 -8.24 2.86 29.91
N ARG A 12 -7.10 2.28 30.26
CA ARG A 12 -5.79 2.56 29.67
C ARG A 12 -5.31 1.31 28.97
N ILE A 13 -5.15 1.39 27.65
CA ILE A 13 -4.72 0.28 26.81
C ILE A 13 -3.41 0.66 26.15
N GLU A 14 -2.37 -0.13 26.38
CA GLU A 14 -1.08 0.01 25.71
C GLU A 14 -1.10 -0.78 24.39
N ILE A 15 -0.72 -0.13 23.29
CA ILE A 15 -0.66 -0.74 21.96
C ILE A 15 0.73 -0.56 21.34
N PRO A 16 1.17 -1.48 20.46
CA PRO A 16 2.39 -1.27 19.68
C PRO A 16 2.20 -0.09 18.72
N LEU A 17 3.26 0.71 18.56
CA LEU A 17 3.33 1.73 17.52
C LEU A 17 4.12 1.20 16.33
N GLU A 18 3.52 1.28 15.16
CA GLU A 18 4.10 0.92 13.87
C GLU A 18 3.81 2.06 12.89
N PRO A 19 4.58 3.18 12.95
CA PRO A 19 4.24 4.36 12.18
C PRO A 19 4.41 4.17 10.67
N PHE A 20 3.48 4.73 9.90
CA PHE A 20 3.48 4.66 8.44
C PHE A 20 2.80 5.89 7.82
N ILE A 21 2.89 6.02 6.50
CA ILE A 21 2.30 7.11 5.74
C ILE A 21 0.97 6.65 5.14
N GLY A 22 -0.17 7.13 5.64
CA GLY A 22 -1.50 6.79 5.14
C GLY A 22 -1.71 7.25 3.70
N SER A 23 -1.31 8.50 3.42
CA SER A 23 -1.45 9.11 2.09
C SER A 23 -0.10 9.37 1.42
N ILE A 24 0.21 8.63 0.36
CA ILE A 24 1.40 8.84 -0.48
C ILE A 24 1.12 8.48 -1.93
N GLY A 25 1.45 9.37 -2.84
CA GLY A 25 1.15 9.18 -4.25
C GLY A 25 1.80 10.19 -5.18
N VAL A 26 1.52 10.02 -6.45
CA VAL A 26 1.98 10.86 -7.56
C VAL A 26 0.79 11.48 -8.27
N ALA A 27 1.03 12.39 -9.20
CA ALA A 27 -0.02 12.94 -10.05
C ALA A 27 -0.74 11.80 -10.82
N PRO A 28 -2.09 11.78 -10.79
CA PRO A 28 -2.90 10.77 -11.46
C PRO A 28 -2.71 10.71 -12.97
N ARG A 29 -3.23 9.63 -13.57
CA ARG A 29 -3.23 9.45 -15.03
C ARG A 29 -3.89 10.64 -15.72
N PHE A 30 -3.32 11.05 -16.85
CA PHE A 30 -3.75 12.21 -17.64
C PHE A 30 -3.66 13.56 -16.91
N GLY A 31 -3.00 13.63 -15.74
CA GLY A 31 -2.82 14.88 -15.00
C GLY A 31 -4.12 15.41 -14.38
N THR A 32 -5.10 14.54 -14.12
CA THR A 32 -6.34 14.92 -13.45
C THR A 32 -6.10 15.25 -11.98
N TYR A 33 -6.97 16.08 -11.40
CA TYR A 33 -6.99 16.27 -9.95
C TYR A 33 -7.79 15.15 -9.28
N GLN A 34 -7.37 14.75 -8.08
CA GLN A 34 -8.09 13.81 -7.23
C GLN A 34 -8.13 14.35 -5.80
N MET A 35 -9.17 13.97 -5.05
CA MET A 35 -9.28 14.31 -3.64
C MET A 35 -8.18 13.58 -2.86
N SER A 36 -7.61 14.23 -1.85
CA SER A 36 -6.56 13.61 -1.02
C SER A 36 -7.04 12.36 -0.28
N LEU A 37 -8.36 12.22 -0.07
CA LEU A 37 -9.05 11.07 0.55
C LEU A 37 -9.35 9.93 -0.44
N THR A 38 -8.83 10.00 -1.67
CA THR A 38 -9.09 9.00 -2.70
C THR A 38 -7.82 8.21 -3.01
N PRO A 39 -7.77 6.92 -2.66
CA PRO A 39 -6.76 6.04 -3.21
C PRO A 39 -7.10 5.62 -4.64
N GLY A 40 -6.06 5.33 -5.42
CA GLY A 40 -6.15 4.87 -6.79
C GLY A 40 -4.83 4.32 -7.32
N GLU A 41 -4.74 4.22 -8.63
CA GLU A 41 -3.58 3.66 -9.32
C GLU A 41 -2.31 4.51 -9.15
N TYR A 42 -2.47 5.76 -8.72
CA TYR A 42 -1.42 6.72 -8.41
C TYR A 42 -0.96 6.69 -6.93
N GLY A 43 -1.48 5.77 -6.11
CA GLY A 43 -1.33 5.79 -4.65
C GLY A 43 -2.46 6.57 -4.00
N GLY A 44 -2.14 7.64 -3.28
CA GLY A 44 -3.14 8.46 -2.55
C GLY A 44 -3.40 7.89 -1.15
N ASN A 45 -4.63 8.04 -0.66
CA ASN A 45 -5.07 7.59 0.68
C ASN A 45 -5.22 6.07 0.78
N MET A 46 -4.11 5.35 0.67
CA MET A 46 -4.15 3.89 0.64
C MET A 46 -4.36 3.30 2.04
N ASP A 47 -4.01 4.06 3.08
CA ASP A 47 -3.98 3.66 4.49
C ASP A 47 -3.43 2.25 4.64
N CYS A 48 -2.25 2.10 4.07
CA CYS A 48 -1.57 0.82 3.94
C CYS A 48 -0.46 0.77 4.99
N PRO A 49 -0.58 -0.01 6.08
CA PRO A 49 0.46 -0.10 7.10
C PRO A 49 1.84 -0.54 6.59
N GLU A 50 1.91 -1.04 5.36
CA GLU A 50 3.16 -1.43 4.70
C GLU A 50 3.96 -0.23 4.17
N THR A 51 3.40 0.99 4.06
CA THR A 51 4.13 2.25 3.73
C THR A 51 4.93 2.79 4.93
N ARG A 52 5.62 1.87 5.61
CA ARG A 52 6.41 2.09 6.82
C ARG A 52 7.91 2.12 6.52
N GLU A 53 8.70 2.48 7.54
CA GLU A 53 10.15 2.39 7.48
C GLU A 53 10.61 0.96 7.11
N GLY A 54 11.59 0.88 6.20
CA GLY A 54 12.13 -0.38 5.67
C GLY A 54 11.42 -0.89 4.41
N THR A 55 10.33 -0.25 3.98
CA THR A 55 9.63 -0.58 2.73
C THR A 55 10.02 0.36 1.60
N THR A 56 10.28 -0.20 0.42
CA THR A 56 10.37 0.56 -0.83
C THR A 56 9.00 0.60 -1.50
N LEU A 57 8.49 1.80 -1.78
CA LEU A 57 7.26 2.02 -2.54
C LEU A 57 7.60 2.44 -3.97
N TYR A 58 7.12 1.66 -4.94
CA TYR A 58 7.20 1.97 -6.36
C TYR A 58 5.87 2.55 -6.83
N LEU A 59 5.91 3.79 -7.34
CA LEU A 59 4.75 4.49 -7.88
C LEU A 59 4.90 4.67 -9.41
N PRO A 60 3.81 4.52 -10.17
CA PRO A 60 3.83 4.76 -11.61
C PRO A 60 4.01 6.25 -11.93
N VAL A 61 4.83 6.58 -12.93
CA VAL A 61 4.99 7.98 -13.38
C VAL A 61 4.07 8.23 -14.58
N PHE A 62 2.85 8.69 -14.34
CA PHE A 62 1.88 8.95 -15.41
C PHE A 62 2.08 10.28 -16.14
N VAL A 63 2.65 11.27 -15.46
CA VAL A 63 2.93 12.59 -16.03
C VAL A 63 4.39 12.98 -15.79
N ARG A 64 4.94 13.81 -16.68
CA ARG A 64 6.32 14.29 -16.56
C ARG A 64 6.51 14.99 -15.22
N GLY A 65 7.51 14.54 -14.45
CA GLY A 65 7.84 15.09 -13.14
C GLY A 65 7.27 14.29 -11.96
N GLY A 66 6.30 13.40 -12.19
CA GLY A 66 5.70 12.55 -11.16
C GLY A 66 4.82 13.30 -10.16
N TYR A 67 5.27 14.45 -9.63
CA TYR A 67 4.57 15.24 -8.61
C TYR A 67 4.23 14.42 -7.37
N LEU A 68 5.26 13.81 -6.77
CA LEU A 68 5.14 13.08 -5.51
C LEU A 68 4.59 14.00 -4.41
N SER A 69 3.58 13.54 -3.69
CA SER A 69 3.00 14.17 -2.51
C SER A 69 2.71 13.11 -1.44
N PHE A 70 2.84 13.48 -0.18
CA PHE A 70 2.51 12.61 0.94
C PHE A 70 2.08 13.39 2.19
N GLY A 71 1.38 12.71 3.09
CA GLY A 71 0.87 13.24 4.36
C GLY A 71 0.16 12.13 5.14
N ASP A 72 -0.68 12.53 6.10
CA ASP A 72 -1.54 11.61 6.85
C ASP A 72 -0.76 10.52 7.60
N ILE A 73 0.02 10.93 8.60
CA ILE A 73 0.91 10.01 9.31
C ILE A 73 0.13 9.34 10.44
N HIS A 74 0.16 8.01 10.45
CA HIS A 74 -0.49 7.19 11.46
C HIS A 74 0.55 6.57 12.36
N ALA A 75 0.36 6.63 13.67
CA ALA A 75 1.24 5.97 14.64
C ALA A 75 0.88 4.48 14.83
N ALA A 76 -0.38 4.12 14.57
CA ALA A 76 -0.90 2.76 14.57
C ALA A 76 -2.24 2.72 13.81
N GLN A 77 -2.48 1.63 13.08
CA GLN A 77 -3.75 1.35 12.41
C GLN A 77 -4.01 -0.17 12.37
N GLY A 78 -5.28 -0.56 12.54
CA GLY A 78 -5.72 -1.94 12.30
C GLY A 78 -6.30 -2.10 10.88
N ASP A 79 -6.31 -3.32 10.36
CA ASP A 79 -6.80 -3.58 8.99
C ASP A 79 -8.24 -3.06 8.78
N GLY A 80 -8.41 -2.28 7.71
CA GLY A 80 -9.68 -1.70 7.32
C GLY A 80 -10.00 -0.33 7.92
N GLU A 81 -9.22 0.15 8.89
CA GLU A 81 -9.40 1.49 9.50
C GLU A 81 -10.85 1.76 9.93
N ILE A 82 -11.43 0.78 10.63
CA ILE A 82 -12.90 0.60 10.69
C ILE A 82 -13.71 1.76 11.28
N CYS A 83 -13.10 2.65 12.07
CA CYS A 83 -13.78 3.81 12.64
C CYS A 83 -13.59 5.09 11.82
N GLY A 84 -12.92 5.01 10.66
CA GLY A 84 -12.72 6.12 9.74
C GLY A 84 -11.44 6.92 9.91
N VAL A 85 -10.66 6.64 10.97
CA VAL A 85 -9.39 7.30 11.29
C VAL A 85 -8.47 6.32 12.01
N ALA A 86 -7.16 6.54 11.89
CA ALA A 86 -6.14 5.81 12.62
C ALA A 86 -5.73 6.55 13.91
N LEU A 87 -4.61 6.14 14.50
CA LEU A 87 -3.93 6.95 15.52
C LEU A 87 -3.14 8.08 14.83
N GLU A 88 -3.86 9.14 14.44
CA GLU A 88 -3.33 10.29 13.72
C GLU A 88 -2.20 11.01 14.47
N THR A 89 -1.14 11.38 13.76
CA THR A 89 -0.01 12.08 14.36
C THR A 89 0.77 12.96 13.38
N THR A 90 1.71 13.73 13.91
CA THR A 90 2.72 14.46 13.13
C THR A 90 4.05 13.73 13.20
N ALA A 91 4.83 13.80 12.13
CA ALA A 91 6.16 13.19 12.09
C ALA A 91 7.12 13.96 11.17
N GLU A 92 8.42 13.82 11.46
CA GLU A 92 9.47 14.11 10.49
C GLU A 92 9.72 12.86 9.65
N VAL A 93 9.53 12.97 8.33
CA VAL A 93 9.66 11.83 7.39
C VAL A 93 10.85 12.07 6.47
N LYS A 94 11.75 11.09 6.41
CA LYS A 94 12.90 11.09 5.49
C LYS A 94 12.70 10.04 4.40
N LEU A 95 12.59 10.49 3.16
CA LEU A 95 12.42 9.62 1.99
C LEU A 95 13.68 9.59 1.12
N GLY A 96 14.03 8.41 0.63
CA GLY A 96 14.96 8.27 -0.51
C GLY A 96 14.14 8.17 -1.80
N ILE A 97 14.38 9.06 -2.75
CA ILE A 97 13.62 9.11 -4.01
C ILE A 97 14.55 8.80 -5.17
N GLY A 98 14.16 7.81 -5.98
CA GLY A 98 14.87 7.41 -7.19
C GLY A 98 13.91 7.25 -8.37
N LEU A 99 14.46 7.32 -9.60
CA LEU A 99 13.69 7.10 -10.83
C LEU A 99 14.17 5.83 -11.53
N GLN A 100 13.27 4.84 -11.66
CA GLN A 100 13.52 3.64 -12.45
C GLN A 100 13.00 3.83 -13.88
N LYS A 101 13.93 3.96 -14.84
CA LYS A 101 13.58 4.06 -16.27
C LYS A 101 13.35 2.69 -16.88
N GLY A 102 12.56 2.63 -17.95
CA GLY A 102 12.31 1.40 -18.71
C GLY A 102 11.41 0.39 -18.01
N LYS A 103 10.79 0.75 -16.89
CA LYS A 103 9.83 -0.08 -16.17
C LYS A 103 8.49 0.65 -16.07
N ALA A 104 7.44 0.02 -16.56
CA ALA A 104 6.08 0.50 -16.45
C ALA A 104 5.31 -0.40 -15.48
N ILE A 105 4.61 0.23 -14.54
CA ILE A 105 3.67 -0.42 -13.63
C ILE A 105 2.37 0.38 -13.69
N ASP A 106 1.24 -0.26 -13.44
CA ASP A 106 -0.05 0.44 -13.42
C ASP A 106 -0.52 0.77 -12.01
N TRP A 107 -0.07 0.04 -10.99
CA TRP A 107 -0.51 0.17 -9.60
C TRP A 107 0.67 0.27 -8.63
N PRO A 108 0.48 0.85 -7.44
CA PRO A 108 1.53 0.94 -6.43
C PRO A 108 2.04 -0.45 -6.03
N ARG A 109 3.36 -0.62 -6.07
CA ARG A 109 4.02 -1.84 -5.62
C ARG A 109 4.86 -1.54 -4.39
N LEU A 110 4.90 -2.45 -3.43
CA LEU A 110 5.71 -2.32 -2.23
C LEU A 110 6.66 -3.50 -2.10
N GLU A 111 7.79 -3.27 -1.45
CA GLU A 111 8.80 -4.29 -1.24
C GLU A 111 9.49 -4.05 0.10
N ASP A 112 9.38 -5.03 1.00
CA ASP A 112 10.12 -5.05 2.27
C ASP A 112 11.17 -6.19 2.28
N SER A 113 11.71 -6.54 3.44
CA SER A 113 12.69 -7.64 3.58
C SER A 113 12.13 -9.01 3.19
N ASP A 114 10.82 -9.22 3.32
CA ASP A 114 10.21 -10.54 3.35
C ASP A 114 9.18 -10.75 2.22
N HIS A 115 8.60 -9.68 1.68
CA HIS A 115 7.52 -9.72 0.71
C HIS A 115 7.72 -8.72 -0.43
N ILE A 116 7.20 -9.10 -1.60
CA ILE A 116 6.75 -8.16 -2.61
C ILE A 116 5.24 -8.01 -2.49
N MET A 117 4.72 -6.81 -2.76
CA MET A 117 3.31 -6.48 -2.52
C MET A 117 2.75 -5.55 -3.59
N VAL A 118 1.44 -5.61 -3.81
CA VAL A 118 0.73 -4.66 -4.67
C VAL A 118 -0.50 -4.13 -3.96
N ALA A 119 -0.67 -2.82 -3.95
CA ALA A 119 -1.88 -2.17 -3.47
C ALA A 119 -2.85 -1.96 -4.65
N GLY A 120 -4.05 -2.52 -4.53
CA GLY A 120 -5.17 -2.27 -5.43
C GLY A 120 -6.25 -1.49 -4.70
N SER A 121 -6.80 -0.47 -5.36
CA SER A 121 -7.83 0.40 -4.77
C SER A 121 -9.03 0.56 -5.67
N ALA A 122 -10.22 0.25 -5.16
CA ALA A 122 -11.49 0.33 -5.90
C ALA A 122 -12.69 0.18 -4.95
N ARG A 123 -13.89 0.29 -5.52
CA ARG A 123 -15.14 -0.21 -4.92
C ARG A 123 -15.86 -1.10 -5.93
N PRO A 124 -16.44 -2.24 -5.49
CA PRO A 124 -16.42 -2.80 -4.13
C PRO A 124 -15.05 -3.38 -3.72
N LEU A 125 -14.89 -3.78 -2.45
CA LEU A 125 -13.64 -4.34 -1.92
C LEU A 125 -13.11 -5.53 -2.74
N MET A 126 -14.03 -6.34 -3.29
CA MET A 126 -13.70 -7.47 -4.15
C MET A 126 -12.93 -7.05 -5.40
N ASP A 127 -13.19 -5.86 -5.95
CA ASP A 127 -12.47 -5.38 -7.13
C ASP A 127 -11.08 -4.86 -6.76
N ALA A 128 -10.93 -4.20 -5.60
CA ALA A 128 -9.62 -3.85 -5.04
C ALA A 128 -8.76 -5.13 -4.82
N PHE A 129 -9.37 -6.18 -4.29
CA PHE A 129 -8.74 -7.49 -4.12
C PHE A 129 -8.28 -8.09 -5.46
N LYS A 130 -9.14 -8.10 -6.48
CA LYS A 130 -8.79 -8.62 -7.81
C LYS A 130 -7.64 -7.84 -8.45
N ILE A 131 -7.68 -6.51 -8.37
CA ILE A 131 -6.63 -5.63 -8.90
C ILE A 131 -5.29 -5.99 -8.26
N ALA A 132 -5.22 -6.01 -6.93
CA ALA A 132 -4.00 -6.29 -6.19
C ALA A 132 -3.39 -7.65 -6.56
N HIS A 133 -4.21 -8.71 -6.63
CA HIS A 133 -3.72 -10.06 -6.95
C HIS A 133 -3.35 -10.22 -8.43
N LEU A 134 -4.10 -9.62 -9.34
CA LEU A 134 -3.79 -9.67 -10.77
C LEU A 134 -2.47 -8.97 -11.07
N GLU A 135 -2.26 -7.78 -10.52
CA GLU A 135 -1.03 -7.01 -10.71
C GLU A 135 0.17 -7.67 -10.03
N LEU A 136 -0.02 -8.31 -8.88
CA LEU A 136 1.02 -9.12 -8.25
C LEU A 136 1.37 -10.36 -9.10
N THR A 137 0.37 -11.01 -9.69
CA THR A 137 0.59 -12.13 -10.64
C THR A 137 1.38 -11.66 -11.87
N LYS A 138 1.03 -10.49 -12.43
CA LYS A 138 1.80 -9.89 -13.54
C LYS A 138 3.22 -9.56 -13.12
N TRP A 139 3.45 -9.08 -11.90
CA TRP A 139 4.79 -8.79 -11.41
C TRP A 139 5.64 -10.05 -11.27
N LEU A 140 5.08 -11.14 -10.72
CA LEU A 140 5.74 -12.44 -10.68
C LEU A 140 6.14 -12.92 -12.08
N ALA A 141 5.25 -12.76 -13.06
CA ALA A 141 5.56 -13.17 -14.42
C ALA A 141 6.61 -12.27 -15.11
N SER A 142 6.53 -10.95 -14.93
CA SER A 142 7.41 -10.01 -15.63
C SER A 142 8.84 -10.02 -15.11
N ASP A 143 9.01 -10.14 -13.79
CA ASP A 143 10.31 -9.91 -13.15
C ASP A 143 10.95 -11.21 -12.63
N TYR A 144 10.16 -12.26 -12.41
CA TYR A 144 10.62 -13.50 -11.77
C TYR A 144 10.39 -14.75 -12.62
N GLY A 145 9.97 -14.60 -13.88
CA GLY A 145 9.95 -15.69 -14.87
C GLY A 145 8.85 -16.74 -14.69
N PHE A 146 7.88 -16.50 -13.80
CA PHE A 146 6.72 -17.38 -13.68
C PHE A 146 5.82 -17.28 -14.92
N SER A 147 5.19 -18.39 -15.32
CA SER A 147 4.03 -18.29 -16.21
C SER A 147 2.86 -17.67 -15.45
N ILE A 148 1.94 -16.98 -16.13
CA ILE A 148 0.76 -16.39 -15.48
C ILE A 148 -0.08 -17.45 -14.72
N PRO A 149 -0.37 -18.64 -15.30
CA PRO A 149 -1.07 -19.69 -14.57
C PRO A 149 -0.32 -20.19 -13.32
N ASP A 150 1.00 -20.41 -13.42
CA ASP A 150 1.79 -20.90 -12.28
C ASP A 150 1.91 -19.85 -11.19
N ALA A 151 2.13 -18.58 -11.56
CA ALA A 151 2.13 -17.45 -10.63
C ALA A 151 0.80 -17.36 -9.89
N PHE A 152 -0.32 -17.48 -10.60
CA PHE A 152 -1.65 -17.41 -10.01
C PHE A 152 -1.92 -18.59 -9.08
N GLN A 153 -1.56 -19.81 -9.50
CA GLN A 153 -1.70 -21.01 -8.68
C GLN A 153 -0.86 -20.89 -7.40
N LEU A 154 0.41 -20.50 -7.51
CA LEU A 154 1.30 -20.37 -6.37
C LEU A 154 0.83 -19.26 -5.43
N LEU A 155 0.45 -18.10 -5.97
CA LEU A 155 -0.11 -16.99 -5.19
C LEU A 155 -1.36 -17.44 -4.41
N SER A 156 -2.17 -18.35 -4.95
CA SER A 156 -3.31 -18.93 -4.23
C SER A 156 -2.91 -19.84 -3.06
N GLN A 157 -1.69 -20.38 -3.00
CA GLN A 157 -1.24 -21.25 -1.92
C GLN A 157 -0.46 -20.51 -0.84
N VAL A 158 0.36 -19.52 -1.23
CA VAL A 158 1.31 -18.85 -0.33
C VAL A 158 1.11 -17.35 -0.22
N GLY A 159 0.26 -16.77 -1.06
CA GLY A 159 -0.09 -15.36 -1.01
C GLY A 159 -0.86 -15.03 0.26
N THR A 160 -0.63 -13.84 0.76
CA THR A 160 -1.41 -13.25 1.85
C THR A 160 -1.90 -11.88 1.40
N CYS A 161 -2.86 -11.30 2.13
CA CYS A 161 -3.27 -9.92 1.86
C CYS A 161 -3.63 -9.20 3.16
N ARG A 162 -3.56 -7.87 3.12
CA ARG A 162 -4.13 -7.00 4.15
C ARG A 162 -5.17 -6.08 3.54
N ILE A 163 -6.13 -5.67 4.36
CA ILE A 163 -7.06 -4.61 4.03
C ILE A 163 -6.47 -3.32 4.60
N GLY A 164 -6.18 -2.34 3.75
CA GLY A 164 -5.70 -1.03 4.18
C GLY A 164 -6.84 -0.27 4.86
N ASN A 165 -7.77 0.25 4.04
CA ASN A 165 -9.01 0.85 4.50
C ASN A 165 -10.26 0.24 3.83
N VAL A 166 -11.41 0.39 4.49
CA VAL A 166 -12.76 0.18 3.93
C VAL A 166 -13.69 1.39 4.18
N VAL A 167 -13.11 2.55 4.46
CA VAL A 167 -13.84 3.76 4.88
C VAL A 167 -13.77 4.88 3.86
N ASP A 168 -12.69 4.94 3.08
CA ASP A 168 -12.45 5.97 2.08
C ASP A 168 -13.30 5.86 0.83
N THR A 169 -13.26 6.93 0.02
CA THR A 169 -13.95 7.01 -1.28
C THR A 169 -13.68 5.82 -2.20
N ASN A 170 -12.51 5.20 -2.11
CA ASN A 170 -12.19 3.86 -2.62
C ASN A 170 -11.58 3.02 -1.50
N TYR A 171 -11.76 1.69 -1.52
CA TYR A 171 -11.14 0.80 -0.54
C TYR A 171 -9.81 0.28 -1.06
N THR A 172 -8.89 -0.07 -0.16
CA THR A 172 -7.55 -0.57 -0.54
C THR A 172 -7.29 -1.97 0.00
N VAL A 173 -6.82 -2.86 -0.87
CA VAL A 173 -6.31 -4.19 -0.52
C VAL A 173 -4.85 -4.30 -0.96
N VAL A 174 -4.01 -4.86 -0.10
CA VAL A 174 -2.58 -5.07 -0.37
C VAL A 174 -2.32 -6.56 -0.46
N ALA A 175 -2.13 -7.08 -1.66
CA ALA A 175 -1.72 -8.46 -1.88
C ALA A 175 -0.22 -8.61 -1.66
N LYS A 176 0.22 -9.68 -1.01
CA LYS A 176 1.60 -9.92 -0.58
C LYS A 176 2.06 -11.31 -1.01
N PHE A 177 3.27 -11.39 -1.54
CA PHE A 177 3.93 -12.65 -1.90
C PHE A 177 5.27 -12.80 -1.15
N PRO A 178 5.51 -13.92 -0.44
CA PRO A 178 6.75 -14.13 0.31
C PRO A 178 7.96 -14.30 -0.62
N LYS A 179 8.99 -13.48 -0.44
CA LYS A 179 10.22 -13.47 -1.25
C LYS A 179 10.99 -14.78 -1.23
N ARG A 180 10.81 -15.59 -0.18
CA ARG A 180 11.45 -16.92 -0.09
C ARG A 180 11.09 -17.87 -1.24
N TYR A 181 9.99 -17.60 -1.96
CA TYR A 181 9.54 -18.37 -3.13
C TYR A 181 9.89 -17.72 -4.48
N LEU A 182 10.64 -16.62 -4.51
CA LEU A 182 11.09 -15.95 -5.74
C LEU A 182 12.38 -16.55 -6.34
N ARG A 183 12.81 -17.71 -5.83
CA ARG A 183 14.05 -18.38 -6.24
C ARG A 183 13.86 -19.22 -7.49
#